data_AF-A0A357AUL3-F1
#
_entry.id   AF-A0A357AUL3-F1
#
_cell.length_a   1.000
_cell.length_b   1.000
_cell.length_c   1.000
_cell.angle_alpha   90.00
_cell.angle_beta   90.00
_cell.angle_gamma   90.00
#
_symmetry.space_group_name_H-M   'P 1'
#
loop_
_entity.id
_entity.type
_entity.pdbx_description
1 polymer ?
#
loop_
_entity_poly.entity_id
_entity_poly.type
_entity_poly.pdbx_seq_one_letter_code
_entity_poly.pdbx_strand_id
1 'polypeptide(L)'
;MHPASSWDWQPGERVVLDSTGCPAPHEWQEEPYVAPDGETFGAAVRLEDGLFTMCVNGVPWEASFDKLWHPRFGPDGRLIAIVQQDGEWTLAVNGEVWPETYAFMWTPLFSLDGAVIATAIQQDGRYGLCVDGTPWDTLYENANEFSLSRDGQASAAVVQTQSLAAADIAAFQRGVFSVAVNGQVWDKTFVNAWTPTFDAAGQRVAAQVRLSLYDYSIAVDGELWKQNYACVWEPRFNPASGAVVAPVRIAGSWGLAQDGQIIWEPVFAQCWQQDFSRDGKTIGAIVATGYGKFTVAVNAKPWSATFPVVTDLVLSADGKRAAALANEYNANWRVVVDGQAWNGLFDMAWKPVFSPDGLHAAAKVEKRNRQTVLLDGKPYKRDFEQVWEPSFSPDGAKVLIRARDGGKYLRIVAQATDF
;
A
#
# COMPACT_ATOMS: atom_id res chain seq x y z
N MET A 1 11.93 -5.65 -3.74
CA MET A 1 12.03 -6.25 -5.05
C MET A 1 13.30 -7.07 -5.08
N HIS A 2 13.15 -8.40 -5.04
CA HIS A 2 13.92 -9.15 -6.03
C HIS A 2 13.56 -8.50 -7.36
N PRO A 3 14.50 -7.78 -7.98
CA PRO A 3 14.16 -6.94 -9.12
C PRO A 3 13.55 -7.86 -10.17
N ALA A 4 12.48 -7.42 -10.84
CA ALA A 4 11.84 -8.20 -11.89
C ALA A 4 12.86 -8.77 -12.90
N SER A 5 14.04 -8.14 -13.05
CA SER A 5 15.17 -8.64 -13.82
C SER A 5 15.73 -10.01 -13.42
N SER A 6 15.49 -10.51 -12.21
CA SER A 6 15.92 -11.84 -11.78
C SER A 6 14.88 -12.95 -11.99
N TRP A 7 13.67 -12.61 -12.44
CA TRP A 7 12.61 -13.59 -12.66
C TRP A 7 12.75 -14.27 -14.03
N ASP A 8 12.17 -15.46 -14.16
CA ASP A 8 12.11 -16.17 -15.44
C ASP A 8 11.06 -15.55 -16.37
N TRP A 9 11.51 -14.87 -17.43
CA TRP A 9 10.66 -14.23 -18.44
C TRP A 9 10.57 -15.02 -19.75
N GLN A 10 10.86 -16.33 -19.75
CA GLN A 10 10.61 -17.16 -20.92
C GLN A 10 9.10 -17.17 -21.24
N PRO A 11 8.69 -16.76 -22.46
CA PRO A 11 7.28 -16.76 -22.84
C PRO A 11 6.67 -18.15 -22.79
N GLY A 12 5.41 -18.21 -22.36
CA GLY A 12 4.66 -19.45 -22.28
C GLY A 12 3.88 -19.59 -20.99
N GLU A 13 3.22 -20.72 -20.87
CA GLU A 13 2.40 -21.09 -19.73
C GLU A 13 2.99 -22.30 -19.04
N ARG A 14 3.11 -22.21 -17.72
CA ARG A 14 3.51 -23.32 -16.86
C ARG A 14 2.46 -23.54 -15.79
N VAL A 15 2.14 -24.81 -15.55
CA VAL A 15 1.42 -25.22 -14.33
C VAL A 15 2.45 -25.27 -13.20
N VAL A 16 2.32 -24.36 -12.25
CA VAL A 16 3.19 -24.32 -11.05
C VAL A 16 2.67 -25.30 -10.00
N LEU A 17 1.35 -25.45 -9.89
CA LEU A 17 0.72 -26.39 -8.98
C LEU A 17 -0.51 -27.02 -9.64
N ASP A 18 -0.55 -28.36 -9.69
CA ASP A 18 -1.62 -29.13 -10.32
C ASP A 18 -2.94 -29.17 -9.51
N SER A 19 -2.88 -28.85 -8.22
CA SER A 19 -4.05 -28.73 -7.33
C SER A 19 -3.80 -27.62 -6.31
N THR A 20 -4.64 -26.59 -6.32
CA THR A 20 -4.57 -25.50 -5.34
C THR A 20 -5.06 -25.88 -3.95
N GLY A 21 -5.69 -27.05 -3.81
CA GLY A 21 -6.05 -27.60 -2.50
C GLY A 21 -4.84 -28.23 -1.82
N CYS A 22 -4.69 -27.99 -0.52
CA CYS A 22 -3.63 -28.60 0.25
C CYS A 22 -3.80 -30.13 0.33
N PRO A 23 -2.76 -30.93 0.01
CA PRO A 23 -2.86 -32.39 0.07
C PRO A 23 -2.97 -32.96 1.48
N ALA A 24 -2.49 -32.24 2.49
CA ALA A 24 -2.57 -32.69 3.88
C ALA A 24 -4.02 -32.65 4.38
N PRO A 25 -4.43 -33.58 5.26
CA PRO A 25 -5.75 -33.54 5.89
C PRO A 25 -5.98 -32.20 6.61
N HIS A 26 -7.08 -31.53 6.27
CA HIS A 26 -7.43 -30.21 6.82
C HIS A 26 -8.95 -30.04 6.81
N GLU A 27 -9.48 -29.26 7.76
CA GLU A 27 -10.90 -28.93 7.85
C GLU A 27 -11.33 -27.96 6.74
N TRP A 28 -10.52 -26.92 6.51
CA TRP A 28 -10.73 -25.90 5.48
C TRP A 28 -9.45 -25.15 5.14
N GLN A 29 -9.48 -24.43 4.01
CA GLN A 29 -8.38 -23.64 3.46
C GLN A 29 -8.87 -22.22 3.12
N GLU A 30 -8.06 -21.19 3.39
CA GLU A 30 -8.36 -19.81 3.01
C GLU A 30 -8.10 -19.51 1.52
N GLU A 31 -8.43 -18.28 1.11
CA GLU A 31 -8.01 -17.75 -0.18
C GLU A 31 -6.47 -17.73 -0.31
N PRO A 32 -5.94 -18.00 -1.51
CA PRO A 32 -4.51 -18.13 -1.71
C PRO A 32 -3.77 -16.80 -1.88
N TYR A 33 -2.49 -16.85 -1.54
CA TYR A 33 -1.49 -15.81 -1.67
C TYR A 33 -0.42 -16.26 -2.68
N VAL A 34 0.12 -15.32 -3.45
CA VAL A 34 1.04 -15.63 -4.55
C VAL A 34 2.26 -14.71 -4.51
N ALA A 35 3.45 -15.30 -4.70
CA ALA A 35 4.69 -14.56 -4.75
C ALA A 35 4.75 -13.60 -5.97
N PRO A 36 5.48 -12.48 -5.87
CA PRO A 36 5.66 -11.53 -6.97
C PRO A 36 6.09 -12.15 -8.30
N ASP A 37 7.01 -13.11 -8.25
CA ASP A 37 7.55 -13.83 -9.42
C ASP A 37 6.60 -14.88 -10.01
N GLY A 38 5.54 -15.22 -9.28
CA GLY A 38 4.55 -16.22 -9.62
C GLY A 38 4.96 -17.67 -9.37
N GLU A 39 6.09 -17.93 -8.71
CA GLU A 39 6.62 -19.29 -8.49
C GLU A 39 6.07 -19.96 -7.23
N THR A 40 5.58 -19.17 -6.29
CA THR A 40 5.10 -19.67 -5.01
C THR A 40 3.62 -19.33 -4.81
N PHE A 41 2.85 -20.35 -4.47
CA PHE A 41 1.44 -20.31 -4.13
C PHE A 41 1.28 -20.81 -2.69
N GLY A 42 0.69 -20.01 -1.81
CA GLY A 42 0.49 -20.34 -0.41
C GLY A 42 -0.94 -20.12 0.03
N ALA A 43 -1.48 -21.00 0.88
CA ALA A 43 -2.77 -20.78 1.53
C ALA A 43 -2.70 -21.18 3.00
N ALA A 44 -3.38 -20.42 3.86
CA ALA A 44 -3.56 -20.83 5.24
C ALA A 44 -4.54 -22.01 5.30
N VAL A 45 -4.22 -23.02 6.09
CA VAL A 45 -5.06 -24.20 6.32
C VAL A 45 -5.30 -24.41 7.80
N ARG A 46 -6.52 -24.83 8.14
CA ARG A 46 -6.85 -25.31 9.48
C ARG A 46 -6.80 -26.83 9.48
N LEU A 47 -5.88 -27.38 10.27
CA LEU A 47 -5.66 -28.81 10.42
C LEU A 47 -6.78 -29.46 11.24
N GLU A 48 -6.91 -30.79 11.16
CA GLU A 48 -7.94 -31.56 11.87
C GLU A 48 -7.79 -31.54 13.40
N ASP A 49 -6.60 -31.22 13.91
CA ASP A 49 -6.35 -31.02 15.34
C ASP A 49 -6.73 -29.60 15.82
N GLY A 50 -7.20 -28.75 14.91
CA GLY A 50 -7.61 -27.37 15.17
C GLY A 50 -6.49 -26.34 15.06
N LEU A 51 -5.24 -26.74 14.85
CA LEU A 51 -4.11 -25.83 14.62
C LEU A 51 -4.09 -25.30 13.19
N PHE A 52 -3.29 -24.27 12.96
CA PHE A 52 -3.14 -23.61 11.67
C PHE A 52 -1.72 -23.74 11.13
N THR A 53 -1.59 -23.82 9.81
CA THR A 53 -0.30 -23.76 9.12
C THR A 53 -0.46 -23.15 7.72
N MET A 54 0.64 -22.77 7.07
CA MET A 54 0.61 -22.45 5.64
C MET A 54 0.89 -23.71 4.83
N CYS A 55 0.10 -23.92 3.78
CA CYS A 55 0.38 -24.90 2.74
C CYS A 55 0.96 -24.18 1.52
N VAL A 56 2.24 -24.40 1.26
CA VAL A 56 3.03 -23.68 0.24
C VAL A 56 3.41 -24.66 -0.87
N ASN A 57 2.97 -24.38 -2.10
CA ASN A 57 3.16 -25.26 -3.27
C ASN A 57 2.77 -26.73 -2.99
N GLY A 58 1.69 -26.93 -2.23
CA GLY A 58 1.19 -28.26 -1.84
C GLY A 58 1.91 -28.91 -0.66
N VAL A 59 2.82 -28.21 0.00
CA VAL A 59 3.58 -28.70 1.16
C VAL A 59 3.26 -27.83 2.39
N PRO A 60 2.64 -28.38 3.45
CA PRO A 60 2.49 -27.67 4.72
C PRO A 60 3.84 -27.28 5.32
N TRP A 61 3.92 -26.13 6.00
CA TRP A 61 5.05 -25.88 6.89
C TRP A 61 5.13 -26.96 7.97
N GLU A 62 6.34 -27.24 8.44
CA GLU A 62 6.56 -28.19 9.54
C GLU A 62 5.96 -27.67 10.86
N ALA A 63 5.97 -26.34 11.04
CA ALA A 63 5.37 -25.68 12.19
C ALA A 63 3.85 -25.51 12.04
N SER A 64 3.15 -25.63 13.17
CA SER A 64 1.74 -25.30 13.33
C SER A 64 1.54 -24.32 14.49
N PHE A 65 0.41 -23.62 14.46
CA PHE A 65 0.16 -22.46 15.31
C PHE A 65 -1.27 -22.46 15.86
N ASP A 66 -1.48 -21.88 17.04
CA ASP A 66 -2.82 -21.73 17.64
C ASP A 66 -3.72 -20.84 16.76
N LYS A 67 -3.10 -19.83 16.15
CA LYS A 67 -3.71 -18.93 15.16
C LYS A 67 -2.69 -18.55 14.11
N LEU A 68 -3.20 -18.25 12.92
CA LEU A 68 -2.43 -17.75 11.80
C LEU A 68 -3.27 -16.67 11.12
N TRP A 69 -2.67 -15.51 10.91
CA TRP A 69 -3.37 -14.33 10.43
C TRP A 69 -2.54 -13.51 9.44
N HIS A 70 -3.24 -12.86 8.52
CA HIS A 70 -2.71 -11.92 7.54
C HIS A 70 -1.46 -12.43 6.76
N PRO A 71 -1.48 -13.63 6.14
CA PRO A 71 -0.39 -14.09 5.31
C PRO A 71 -0.16 -13.15 4.12
N ARG A 72 1.10 -12.96 3.73
CA ARG A 72 1.43 -12.21 2.51
C ARG A 72 2.86 -12.42 2.06
N PHE A 73 3.10 -12.29 0.77
CA PHE A 73 4.45 -12.25 0.23
C PHE A 73 5.02 -10.84 0.30
N GLY A 74 6.27 -10.74 0.77
CA GLY A 74 7.08 -9.54 0.65
C GLY A 74 7.54 -9.29 -0.78
N PRO A 75 8.04 -8.08 -1.09
CA PRO A 75 8.63 -7.76 -2.39
C PRO A 75 9.85 -8.60 -2.80
N ASP A 76 10.45 -9.31 -1.85
CA ASP A 76 11.55 -10.27 -2.01
C ASP A 76 11.07 -11.73 -2.07
N GLY A 77 9.75 -11.97 -2.15
CA GLY A 77 9.19 -13.31 -2.27
C GLY A 77 9.20 -14.14 -0.99
N ARG A 78 9.65 -13.61 0.16
CA ARG A 78 9.43 -14.27 1.46
C ARG A 78 7.96 -14.21 1.84
N LEU A 79 7.39 -15.34 2.25
CA LEU A 79 6.03 -15.43 2.77
C LEU A 79 6.06 -15.18 4.27
N ILE A 80 5.29 -14.19 4.73
CA ILE A 80 5.09 -13.97 6.16
C ILE A 80 3.69 -14.39 6.59
N ALA A 81 3.53 -14.70 7.88
CA ALA A 81 2.24 -14.76 8.55
C ALA A 81 2.40 -14.29 10.01
N ILE A 82 1.41 -13.57 10.53
CA ILE A 82 1.33 -13.27 11.97
C ILE A 82 0.75 -14.52 12.64
N VAL A 83 1.48 -15.11 13.57
CA VAL A 83 1.13 -16.40 14.17
C VAL A 83 1.06 -16.31 15.68
N GLN A 84 0.24 -17.14 16.30
CA GLN A 84 0.13 -17.24 17.76
C GLN A 84 0.65 -18.60 18.24
N GLN A 85 1.49 -18.60 19.28
CA GLN A 85 1.97 -19.78 19.99
C GLN A 85 1.87 -19.53 21.50
N ASP A 86 1.29 -20.47 22.23
CA ASP A 86 1.14 -20.41 23.69
C ASP A 86 0.46 -19.11 24.19
N GLY A 87 -0.45 -18.57 23.36
CA GLY A 87 -1.19 -17.34 23.65
C GLY A 87 -0.49 -16.04 23.28
N GLU A 88 0.76 -16.06 22.80
CA GLU A 88 1.51 -14.87 22.39
C GLU A 88 1.73 -14.83 20.87
N TRP A 89 1.86 -13.62 20.32
CA TRP A 89 1.99 -13.40 18.88
C TRP A 89 3.44 -13.18 18.46
N THR A 90 3.80 -13.75 17.31
CA THR A 90 5.09 -13.52 16.65
C THR A 90 4.91 -13.53 15.13
N LEU A 91 5.99 -13.26 14.39
CA LEU A 91 5.99 -13.30 12.94
C LEU A 91 6.68 -14.58 12.46
N ALA A 92 5.98 -15.38 11.65
CA ALA A 92 6.59 -16.44 10.86
C ALA A 92 7.05 -15.89 9.51
N VAL A 93 8.29 -16.16 9.12
CA VAL A 93 8.88 -15.84 7.82
C VAL A 93 9.32 -17.15 7.17
N ASN A 94 8.66 -17.56 6.09
CA ASN A 94 8.84 -18.85 5.43
C ASN A 94 8.73 -20.06 6.38
N GLY A 95 7.92 -19.95 7.42
CA GLY A 95 7.69 -21.00 8.42
C GLY A 95 8.62 -20.91 9.64
N GLU A 96 9.66 -20.09 9.61
CA GLU A 96 10.52 -19.82 10.77
C GLU A 96 9.98 -18.62 11.57
N VAL A 97 9.79 -18.79 12.87
CA VAL A 97 9.29 -17.71 13.73
C VAL A 97 10.42 -16.83 14.26
N TRP A 98 10.11 -15.55 14.47
CA TRP A 98 10.98 -14.69 15.27
C TRP A 98 11.09 -15.21 16.71
N PRO A 99 12.25 -15.02 17.37
CA PRO A 99 12.49 -15.52 18.72
C PRO A 99 11.65 -14.80 19.79
N GLU A 100 11.34 -13.52 19.56
CA GLU A 100 10.55 -12.71 20.48
C GLU A 100 9.05 -12.87 20.21
N THR A 101 8.27 -12.81 21.28
CA THR A 101 6.80 -12.86 21.27
C THR A 101 6.21 -11.60 21.90
N TYR A 102 4.95 -11.30 21.56
CA TYR A 102 4.27 -10.08 21.99
C TYR A 102 2.81 -10.37 22.33
N ALA A 103 2.23 -9.59 23.25
CA ALA A 103 0.81 -9.70 23.58
C ALA A 103 -0.11 -9.42 22.37
N PHE A 104 0.27 -8.49 21.47
CA PHE A 104 -0.37 -8.32 20.16
C PHE A 104 0.63 -7.92 19.08
N MET A 105 0.34 -8.31 17.83
CA MET A 105 1.11 -7.96 16.63
C MET A 105 0.16 -7.72 15.44
N TRP A 106 0.38 -6.65 14.65
CA TRP A 106 -0.43 -6.33 13.47
C TRP A 106 0.34 -5.42 12.49
N THR A 107 -0.22 -5.21 11.29
CA THR A 107 0.34 -4.30 10.26
C THR A 107 1.79 -4.62 9.87
N PRO A 108 2.03 -5.73 9.15
CA PRO A 108 3.35 -5.98 8.61
C PRO A 108 3.68 -4.97 7.50
N LEU A 109 4.86 -4.39 7.60
CA LEU A 109 5.46 -3.41 6.70
C LEU A 109 6.73 -4.03 6.10
N PHE A 110 7.02 -3.69 4.83
CA PHE A 110 8.23 -4.13 4.15
C PHE A 110 9.01 -2.91 3.66
N SER A 111 10.35 -2.98 3.70
CA SER A 111 11.17 -2.10 2.89
C SER A 111 10.83 -2.27 1.40
N LEU A 112 11.19 -1.30 0.58
CA LEU A 112 10.95 -1.35 -0.87
C LEU A 112 11.57 -2.61 -1.51
N ASP A 113 12.75 -2.99 -1.03
CA ASP A 113 13.42 -4.20 -1.49
C ASP A 113 12.84 -5.49 -0.86
N GLY A 114 12.09 -5.37 0.23
CA GLY A 114 11.52 -6.47 1.01
C GLY A 114 12.48 -7.05 2.03
N ALA A 115 13.75 -6.62 2.06
CA ALA A 115 14.79 -7.17 2.92
C ALA A 115 14.51 -6.98 4.42
N VAL A 116 13.88 -5.86 4.78
CA VAL A 116 13.50 -5.54 6.16
C VAL A 116 11.99 -5.71 6.33
N ILE A 117 11.60 -6.36 7.42
CA ILE A 117 10.21 -6.54 7.81
C ILE A 117 9.99 -5.85 9.15
N ALA A 118 9.00 -4.96 9.22
CA ALA A 118 8.56 -4.34 10.46
C ALA A 118 7.11 -4.67 10.75
N THR A 119 6.71 -4.59 12.02
CA THR A 119 5.34 -4.86 12.45
C THR A 119 5.00 -4.04 13.69
N ALA A 120 3.75 -3.58 13.77
CA ALA A 120 3.26 -2.97 14.99
C ALA A 120 3.14 -4.03 16.08
N ILE A 121 3.54 -3.65 17.30
CA ILE A 121 3.52 -4.51 18.47
C ILE A 121 2.83 -3.83 19.63
N GLN A 122 2.30 -4.64 20.53
CA GLN A 122 1.90 -4.23 21.86
C GLN A 122 2.49 -5.20 22.87
N GLN A 123 3.11 -4.66 23.92
CA GLN A 123 3.59 -5.39 25.08
C GLN A 123 3.28 -4.60 26.35
N ASP A 124 2.72 -5.24 27.37
CA ASP A 124 2.41 -4.62 28.68
C ASP A 124 1.61 -3.30 28.61
N GLY A 125 0.68 -3.20 27.67
CA GLY A 125 -0.12 -1.98 27.48
C GLY A 125 0.58 -0.87 26.69
N ARG A 126 1.78 -1.13 26.17
CA ARG A 126 2.60 -0.18 25.42
C ARG A 126 2.77 -0.59 23.97
N TYR A 127 2.85 0.37 23.07
CA TYR A 127 2.76 0.21 21.62
C TYR A 127 4.00 0.77 20.94
N GLY A 128 4.41 0.15 19.83
CA GLY A 128 5.52 0.59 19.00
C GLY A 128 5.69 -0.28 17.76
N LEU A 129 6.87 -0.22 17.14
CA LEU A 129 7.25 -1.13 16.06
C LEU A 129 8.33 -2.11 16.52
N CYS A 130 8.27 -3.30 15.94
CA CYS A 130 9.37 -4.27 15.91
C CYS A 130 9.90 -4.35 14.48
N VAL A 131 11.21 -4.19 14.31
CA VAL A 131 11.91 -4.21 13.02
C VAL A 131 12.87 -5.39 13.03
N ASP A 132 12.67 -6.34 12.13
CA ASP A 132 13.43 -7.61 12.04
C ASP A 132 13.61 -8.30 13.40
N GLY A 133 12.52 -8.45 14.16
CA GLY A 133 12.52 -9.07 15.48
C GLY A 133 13.06 -8.19 16.62
N THR A 134 13.49 -6.96 16.33
CA THR A 134 13.97 -6.00 17.36
C THR A 134 12.92 -4.93 17.66
N PRO A 135 12.32 -4.90 18.85
CA PRO A 135 11.38 -3.85 19.24
C PRO A 135 12.09 -2.49 19.41
N TRP A 136 11.36 -1.39 19.27
CA TRP A 136 11.84 -0.08 19.69
C TRP A 136 12.23 -0.07 21.17
N ASP A 137 13.32 0.63 21.50
CA ASP A 137 13.78 0.84 22.87
C ASP A 137 12.74 1.55 23.75
N THR A 138 11.87 2.37 23.13
CA THR A 138 10.79 3.09 23.81
C THR A 138 9.45 2.77 23.17
N LEU A 139 8.54 2.26 23.99
CA LEU A 139 7.13 2.02 23.65
C LEU A 139 6.23 3.04 24.35
N TYR A 140 5.09 3.35 23.74
CA TYR A 140 4.20 4.43 24.15
C TYR A 140 2.85 3.91 24.62
N GLU A 141 2.09 4.69 25.40
CA GLU A 141 0.72 4.29 25.80
C GLU A 141 -0.24 4.16 24.61
N ASN A 142 0.08 4.82 23.51
CA ASN A 142 -0.57 4.66 22.23
C ASN A 142 0.45 4.92 21.12
N ALA A 143 0.42 4.09 20.09
CA ALA A 143 1.12 4.31 18.82
C ALA A 143 0.23 3.85 17.67
N ASN A 144 0.14 4.63 16.61
CA ASN A 144 -0.64 4.35 15.40
C ASN A 144 0.01 5.04 14.17
N GLU A 145 -0.62 4.96 13.00
CA GLU A 145 -0.11 5.59 11.77
C GLU A 145 1.34 5.16 11.45
N PHE A 146 1.60 3.85 11.53
CA PHE A 146 2.93 3.28 11.38
C PHE A 146 3.47 3.42 9.96
N SER A 147 4.75 3.74 9.85
CA SER A 147 5.46 3.90 8.57
C SER A 147 6.87 3.32 8.66
N LEU A 148 7.36 2.85 7.52
CA LEU A 148 8.71 2.33 7.34
C LEU A 148 9.35 3.06 6.15
N SER A 149 10.59 3.50 6.32
CA SER A 149 11.41 4.08 5.26
C SER A 149 11.66 3.08 4.13
N ARG A 150 12.00 3.59 2.94
CA ARG A 150 12.12 2.75 1.73
C ARG A 150 13.22 1.69 1.85
N ASP A 151 14.28 1.95 2.59
CA ASP A 151 15.38 1.01 2.85
C ASP A 151 15.20 0.20 4.14
N GLY A 152 14.11 0.46 4.89
CA GLY A 152 13.79 -0.21 6.15
C GLY A 152 14.63 0.24 7.34
N GLN A 153 15.54 1.21 7.20
CA GLN A 153 16.48 1.59 8.27
C GLN A 153 15.87 2.56 9.29
N ALA A 154 14.78 3.21 8.93
CA ALA A 154 14.02 4.08 9.81
C ALA A 154 12.53 3.73 9.79
N SER A 155 11.87 3.92 10.93
CA SER A 155 10.47 3.64 11.16
C SER A 155 9.84 4.77 11.97
N ALA A 156 8.55 5.05 11.78
CA ALA A 156 7.88 6.11 12.51
C ALA A 156 6.42 5.79 12.82
N ALA A 157 5.88 6.42 13.86
CA ALA A 157 4.50 6.30 14.29
C ALA A 157 4.03 7.61 14.93
N VAL A 158 2.72 7.85 14.90
CA VAL A 158 2.10 8.86 15.77
C VAL A 158 1.95 8.26 17.16
N VAL A 159 2.41 8.97 18.19
CA VAL A 159 2.46 8.48 19.57
C VAL A 159 1.79 9.45 20.54
N GLN A 160 1.25 8.91 21.63
CA GLN A 160 0.79 9.69 22.77
C GLN A 160 1.95 9.93 23.76
N THR A 161 2.29 11.20 23.99
CA THR A 161 3.44 11.61 24.81
C THR A 161 3.12 11.77 26.30
N GLN A 162 1.84 11.87 26.64
CA GLN A 162 1.35 12.07 28.01
C GLN A 162 0.06 11.29 28.23
N SER A 163 -0.13 10.75 29.42
CA SER A 163 -1.34 10.01 29.76
C SER A 163 -2.57 10.91 29.76
N LEU A 164 -3.66 10.39 29.18
CA LEU A 164 -4.98 11.02 29.19
C LEU A 164 -5.92 10.22 30.08
N ALA A 165 -6.48 10.85 31.11
CA ALA A 165 -7.59 10.28 31.84
C ALA A 165 -8.84 10.23 30.96
N ALA A 166 -9.77 9.31 31.27
CA ALA A 166 -11.04 9.23 30.57
C ALA A 166 -11.76 10.59 30.60
N ALA A 167 -12.14 11.08 29.42
CA ALA A 167 -12.80 12.38 29.22
C ALA A 167 -11.98 13.63 29.64
N ASP A 168 -10.64 13.57 29.71
CA ASP A 168 -9.78 14.75 29.90
C ASP A 168 -9.65 15.59 28.63
N ILE A 169 -10.70 16.36 28.34
CA ILE A 169 -10.78 17.25 27.18
C ILE A 169 -9.71 18.34 27.24
N ALA A 170 -9.36 18.81 28.45
CA ALA A 170 -8.37 19.86 28.62
C ALA A 170 -6.96 19.38 28.24
N ALA A 171 -6.59 18.16 28.63
CA ALA A 171 -5.33 17.57 28.21
C ALA A 171 -5.29 17.28 26.71
N PHE A 172 -6.36 16.74 26.15
CA PHE A 172 -6.46 16.54 24.70
C PHE A 172 -6.27 17.85 23.92
N GLN A 173 -6.92 18.94 24.35
CA GLN A 173 -6.80 20.25 23.72
C GLN A 173 -5.42 20.90 23.87
N ARG A 174 -4.63 20.55 24.90
CA ARG A 174 -3.24 21.01 25.02
C ARG A 174 -2.32 20.38 23.97
N GLY A 175 -2.72 19.25 23.40
CA GLY A 175 -1.94 18.50 22.42
C GLY A 175 -0.93 17.58 23.06
N VAL A 176 -1.26 16.28 23.08
CA VAL A 176 -0.44 15.21 23.67
C VAL A 176 0.04 14.19 22.64
N PHE A 177 -0.11 14.50 21.35
CA PHE A 177 0.33 13.62 20.27
C PHE A 177 1.57 14.20 19.61
N SER A 178 2.47 13.33 19.17
CA SER A 178 3.63 13.68 18.38
C SER A 178 4.00 12.52 17.45
N VAL A 179 5.11 12.63 16.73
CA VAL A 179 5.65 11.54 15.91
C VAL A 179 6.91 11.02 16.59
N ALA A 180 6.99 9.70 16.76
CA ALA A 180 8.21 9.02 17.13
C ALA A 180 8.89 8.47 15.87
N VAL A 181 10.19 8.70 15.73
CA VAL A 181 11.06 8.13 14.69
C VAL A 181 12.05 7.21 15.38
N ASN A 182 12.05 5.92 15.04
CA ASN A 182 12.83 4.87 15.70
C ASN A 182 12.64 4.86 17.23
N GLY A 183 11.40 5.03 17.67
CA GLY A 183 11.05 5.11 19.09
C GLY A 183 11.47 6.42 19.78
N GLN A 184 12.01 7.41 19.07
CA GLN A 184 12.36 8.72 19.63
C GLN A 184 11.37 9.77 19.19
N VAL A 185 10.68 10.39 20.16
CA VAL A 185 9.62 11.37 19.90
C VAL A 185 10.19 12.74 19.52
N TRP A 186 9.53 13.45 18.61
CA TRP A 186 9.82 14.87 18.38
C TRP A 186 9.55 15.72 19.63
N ASP A 187 10.31 16.79 19.80
CA ASP A 187 10.18 17.69 20.96
C ASP A 187 8.83 18.44 21.01
N LYS A 188 8.17 18.61 19.86
CA LYS A 188 6.88 19.30 19.76
C LYS A 188 5.72 18.33 19.86
N THR A 189 4.65 18.77 20.51
CA THR A 189 3.37 18.07 20.56
C THR A 189 2.29 18.85 19.83
N PHE A 190 1.25 18.13 19.41
CA PHE A 190 0.14 18.62 18.61
C PHE A 190 -1.18 18.09 19.19
N VAL A 191 -2.29 18.74 18.85
CA VAL A 191 -3.65 18.23 19.17
C VAL A 191 -3.86 16.88 18.52
N ASN A 192 -3.34 16.68 17.32
CA ASN A 192 -3.14 15.35 16.75
C ASN A 192 -2.09 15.39 15.63
N ALA A 193 -1.59 14.22 15.24
CA ALA A 193 -0.77 14.03 14.05
C ALA A 193 -1.29 12.83 13.24
N TRP A 194 -1.00 12.78 11.94
CA TRP A 194 -1.35 11.65 11.07
C TRP A 194 -0.32 11.42 9.97
N THR A 195 -0.28 10.18 9.48
CA THR A 195 0.47 9.75 8.30
C THR A 195 1.92 10.28 8.24
N PRO A 196 2.80 9.90 9.19
CA PRO A 196 4.22 10.18 9.05
C PRO A 196 4.74 9.53 7.76
N THR A 197 5.42 10.32 6.94
CA THR A 197 5.96 9.89 5.65
C THR A 197 7.45 10.16 5.63
N PHE A 198 8.25 9.23 5.12
CA PHE A 198 9.68 9.39 4.97
C PHE A 198 10.02 10.07 3.64
N ASP A 199 11.12 10.83 3.64
CA ASP A 199 11.76 11.22 2.39
C ASP A 199 12.40 10.03 1.67
N ALA A 200 12.92 10.25 0.46
CA ALA A 200 13.47 9.16 -0.36
C ALA A 200 14.69 8.48 0.30
N ALA A 201 15.41 9.19 1.17
CA ALA A 201 16.60 8.72 1.88
C ALA A 201 16.29 8.09 3.25
N GLY A 202 15.05 8.15 3.73
CA GLY A 202 14.68 7.65 5.06
C GLY A 202 15.20 8.52 6.21
N GLN A 203 15.62 9.76 5.94
CA GLN A 203 16.29 10.64 6.91
C GLN A 203 15.36 11.69 7.51
N ARG A 204 14.33 12.11 6.77
CA ARG A 204 13.37 13.12 7.23
C ARG A 204 11.97 12.56 7.24
N VAL A 205 11.15 13.05 8.17
CA VAL A 205 9.76 12.66 8.32
C VAL A 205 8.86 13.88 8.27
N ALA A 206 7.83 13.83 7.41
CA ALA A 206 6.77 14.82 7.38
C ALA A 206 5.45 14.20 7.86
N ALA A 207 4.61 14.98 8.54
CA ALA A 207 3.32 14.51 9.04
C ALA A 207 2.25 15.60 8.93
N GLN A 208 0.99 15.18 8.77
CA GLN A 208 -0.17 16.05 8.97
C GLN A 208 -0.27 16.36 10.45
N VAL A 209 -0.51 17.61 10.83
CA VAL A 209 -0.70 17.97 12.23
C VAL A 209 -1.91 18.87 12.42
N ARG A 210 -2.62 18.65 13.52
CA ARG A 210 -3.68 19.52 14.00
C ARG A 210 -3.17 20.33 15.19
N LEU A 211 -3.30 21.64 15.10
CA LEU A 211 -2.83 22.60 16.10
C LEU A 211 -3.95 23.09 17.01
N SER A 212 -5.18 23.14 16.47
CA SER A 212 -6.38 23.57 17.18
C SER A 212 -7.62 22.86 16.63
N LEU A 213 -8.82 23.24 17.07
CA LEU A 213 -10.04 22.73 16.46
C LEU A 213 -10.17 23.08 14.96
N TYR A 214 -9.51 24.14 14.50
CA TYR A 214 -9.68 24.70 13.16
C TYR A 214 -8.38 24.85 12.37
N ASP A 215 -7.23 24.71 13.03
CA ASP A 215 -5.92 24.94 12.42
C ASP A 215 -5.17 23.63 12.21
N TYR A 216 -4.75 23.43 10.97
CA TYR A 216 -3.93 22.31 10.53
C TYR A 216 -2.68 22.82 9.83
N SER A 217 -1.61 22.03 9.86
CA SER A 217 -0.39 22.31 9.13
C SER A 217 0.34 21.01 8.78
N ILE A 218 1.50 21.14 8.16
CA ILE A 218 2.46 20.03 7.99
C ILE A 218 3.64 20.30 8.92
N ALA A 219 4.07 19.28 9.63
CA ALA A 219 5.33 19.29 10.38
C ALA A 219 6.36 18.47 9.62
N VAL A 220 7.60 18.95 9.53
CA VAL A 220 8.77 18.24 8.98
C VAL A 220 9.82 18.17 10.08
N ASP A 221 10.13 16.96 10.54
CA ASP A 221 11.03 16.72 11.68
C ASP A 221 10.63 17.53 12.93
N GLY A 222 9.32 17.61 13.19
CA GLY A 222 8.73 18.41 14.27
C GLY A 222 8.55 19.89 13.95
N GLU A 223 9.16 20.43 12.89
CA GLU A 223 9.05 21.85 12.54
C GLU A 223 7.85 22.14 11.64
N LEU A 224 7.02 23.10 12.06
CA LEU A 224 5.80 23.48 11.34
C LEU A 224 6.11 24.30 10.09
N TRP A 225 5.32 24.08 9.03
CA TRP A 225 5.18 25.10 8.00
C TRP A 225 4.71 26.42 8.61
N LYS A 226 5.10 27.53 7.98
CA LYS A 226 4.76 28.88 8.48
C LYS A 226 3.26 29.20 8.36
N GLN A 227 2.56 28.52 7.46
CA GLN A 227 1.15 28.71 7.17
C GLN A 227 0.30 27.64 7.87
N ASN A 228 -0.89 28.06 8.29
CA ASN A 228 -1.95 27.18 8.76
C ASN A 228 -3.08 27.12 7.73
N TYR A 229 -3.81 26.01 7.74
CA TYR A 229 -4.89 25.71 6.80
C TYR A 229 -6.11 25.21 7.56
N ALA A 230 -7.29 25.34 6.94
CA ALA A 230 -8.53 24.82 7.51
C ALA A 230 -8.55 23.28 7.55
N CYS A 231 -7.75 22.64 6.70
CA CYS A 231 -7.48 21.21 6.67
C CYS A 231 -6.27 20.95 5.76
N VAL A 232 -5.57 19.85 5.99
CA VAL A 232 -4.51 19.32 5.12
C VAL A 232 -4.74 17.83 4.91
N TRP A 233 -4.17 17.26 3.85
CA TRP A 233 -4.07 15.80 3.66
C TRP A 233 -2.60 15.34 3.72
N GLU A 234 -2.40 14.02 3.62
CA GLU A 234 -1.10 13.33 3.70
C GLU A 234 -0.01 14.09 2.93
N PRO A 235 1.14 14.45 3.55
CA PRO A 235 2.25 15.05 2.84
C PRO A 235 2.99 14.02 1.98
N ARG A 236 3.71 14.49 0.97
CA ARG A 236 4.64 13.69 0.15
C ARG A 236 5.92 14.47 -0.06
N PHE A 237 7.06 13.81 0.10
CA PHE A 237 8.34 14.37 -0.34
C PHE A 237 8.45 14.29 -1.86
N ASN A 238 8.89 15.38 -2.47
CA ASN A 238 9.41 15.36 -3.83
C ASN A 238 10.68 14.50 -3.84
N PRO A 239 10.73 13.41 -4.64
CA PRO A 239 11.84 12.46 -4.60
C PRO A 239 13.17 13.02 -5.09
N ALA A 240 13.17 14.17 -5.81
CA ALA A 240 14.38 14.80 -6.32
C ALA A 240 14.86 15.95 -5.44
N SER A 241 13.96 16.79 -4.93
CA SER A 241 14.34 18.00 -4.17
C SER A 241 14.23 17.85 -2.65
N GLY A 242 13.47 16.87 -2.15
CA GLY A 242 13.15 16.75 -0.72
C GLY A 242 12.16 17.82 -0.21
N ALA A 243 11.60 18.65 -1.09
CA ALA A 243 10.51 19.56 -0.76
C ALA A 243 9.25 18.76 -0.40
N VAL A 244 8.43 19.27 0.53
CA VAL A 244 7.22 18.57 0.96
C VAL A 244 6.00 19.19 0.29
N VAL A 245 5.16 18.36 -0.34
CA VAL A 245 3.89 18.77 -0.96
C VAL A 245 2.72 18.13 -0.23
N ALA A 246 1.70 18.93 0.08
CA ALA A 246 0.46 18.45 0.68
C ALA A 246 -0.75 19.14 0.04
N PRO A 247 -1.90 18.45 -0.07
CA PRO A 247 -3.17 19.09 -0.36
C PRO A 247 -3.60 19.94 0.82
N VAL A 248 -4.03 21.16 0.55
CA VAL A 248 -4.39 22.14 1.57
C VAL A 248 -5.76 22.75 1.27
N ARG A 249 -6.55 23.00 2.32
CA ARG A 249 -7.88 23.61 2.20
C ARG A 249 -7.86 25.07 2.61
N ILE A 250 -8.27 25.95 1.69
CA ILE A 250 -8.28 27.40 1.85
C ILE A 250 -9.65 27.93 1.40
N ALA A 251 -10.31 28.70 2.27
CA ALA A 251 -11.61 29.32 1.99
C ALA A 251 -12.67 28.34 1.40
N GLY A 252 -12.65 27.08 1.84
CA GLY A 252 -13.61 26.05 1.43
C GLY A 252 -13.15 25.15 0.29
N SER A 253 -12.14 25.55 -0.48
CA SER A 253 -11.61 24.83 -1.65
C SER A 253 -10.25 24.20 -1.38
N TRP A 254 -9.88 23.22 -2.19
CA TRP A 254 -8.63 22.47 -2.10
C TRP A 254 -7.69 22.82 -3.25
N GLY A 255 -6.40 22.89 -2.92
CA GLY A 255 -5.27 23.01 -3.84
C GLY A 255 -4.07 22.23 -3.30
N LEU A 256 -2.87 22.52 -3.80
CA LEU A 256 -1.62 21.94 -3.30
C LEU A 256 -0.68 23.06 -2.83
N ALA A 257 0.00 22.80 -1.72
CA ALA A 257 1.10 23.62 -1.24
C ALA A 257 2.40 22.82 -1.23
N GLN A 258 3.52 23.48 -1.53
CA GLN A 258 4.87 22.98 -1.35
C GLN A 258 5.58 23.82 -0.29
N ASP A 259 6.04 23.20 0.79
CA ASP A 259 6.73 23.88 1.90
C ASP A 259 5.98 25.14 2.41
N GLY A 260 4.64 25.04 2.45
CA GLY A 260 3.74 26.12 2.86
C GLY A 260 3.37 27.14 1.77
N GLN A 261 3.92 27.03 0.56
CA GLN A 261 3.61 27.92 -0.57
C GLN A 261 2.65 27.26 -1.56
N ILE A 262 1.63 27.99 -2.00
CA ILE A 262 0.64 27.45 -2.95
C ILE A 262 1.28 27.23 -4.32
N ILE A 263 1.18 25.99 -4.82
CA ILE A 263 1.66 25.60 -6.15
C ILE A 263 0.49 25.26 -7.08
N TRP A 264 -0.63 24.78 -6.54
CA TRP A 264 -1.90 24.62 -7.27
C TRP A 264 -2.96 25.46 -6.58
N GLU A 265 -3.55 26.40 -7.31
CA GLU A 265 -4.61 27.27 -6.79
C GLU A 265 -5.76 26.46 -6.15
N PRO A 266 -6.30 26.91 -5.01
CA PRO A 266 -7.36 26.20 -4.30
C PRO A 266 -8.71 26.38 -5.01
N VAL A 267 -8.89 25.66 -6.12
CA VAL A 267 -10.09 25.73 -6.98
C VAL A 267 -10.89 24.43 -6.99
N PHE A 268 -10.36 23.35 -6.41
CA PHE A 268 -11.01 22.05 -6.42
C PHE A 268 -11.96 21.89 -5.23
N ALA A 269 -13.05 21.15 -5.44
CA ALA A 269 -13.95 20.77 -4.35
C ALA A 269 -13.31 19.72 -3.41
N GLN A 270 -12.37 18.93 -3.94
CA GLN A 270 -11.51 17.97 -3.22
C GLN A 270 -10.18 17.84 -3.95
N CYS A 271 -9.09 17.60 -3.22
CA CYS A 271 -7.77 17.27 -3.77
C CYS A 271 -7.06 16.35 -2.78
N TRP A 272 -6.60 15.18 -3.20
CA TRP A 272 -6.00 14.16 -2.33
C TRP A 272 -5.20 13.14 -3.16
N GLN A 273 -4.46 12.26 -2.48
CA GLN A 273 -3.62 11.21 -3.09
C GLN A 273 -2.69 11.77 -4.19
N GLN A 274 -1.97 12.85 -3.88
CA GLN A 274 -0.93 13.36 -4.76
C GLN A 274 0.25 12.41 -4.81
N ASP A 275 0.86 12.29 -5.98
CA ASP A 275 2.05 11.47 -6.22
C ASP A 275 2.99 12.13 -7.23
N PHE A 276 4.25 11.73 -7.21
CA PHE A 276 5.31 12.29 -8.05
C PHE A 276 5.79 11.29 -9.11
N SER A 277 6.19 11.81 -10.27
CA SER A 277 7.10 11.08 -11.15
C SER A 277 8.44 10.79 -10.44
N ARG A 278 9.19 9.81 -10.94
CA ARG A 278 10.46 9.40 -10.30
C ARG A 278 11.48 10.55 -10.23
N ASP A 279 11.45 11.46 -11.21
CA ASP A 279 12.31 12.65 -11.25
C ASP A 279 11.74 13.86 -10.48
N GLY A 280 10.56 13.72 -9.86
CA GLY A 280 9.93 14.74 -9.03
C GLY A 280 9.36 15.93 -9.81
N LYS A 281 9.31 15.90 -11.15
CA LYS A 281 8.87 17.04 -11.97
C LYS A 281 7.39 17.04 -12.29
N THR A 282 6.75 15.88 -12.33
CA THR A 282 5.31 15.76 -12.54
C THR A 282 4.64 15.43 -11.22
N ILE A 283 3.57 16.16 -10.90
CA ILE A 283 2.67 15.86 -9.79
C ILE A 283 1.32 15.47 -10.38
N GLY A 284 0.84 14.28 -10.01
CA GLY A 284 -0.54 13.86 -10.22
C GLY A 284 -1.31 13.97 -8.91
N ALA A 285 -2.61 14.26 -8.94
CA ALA A 285 -3.49 14.09 -7.79
C ALA A 285 -4.91 13.77 -8.22
N ILE A 286 -5.66 13.10 -7.36
CA ILE A 286 -7.10 12.93 -7.55
C ILE A 286 -7.77 14.23 -7.10
N VAL A 287 -8.62 14.81 -7.96
CA VAL A 287 -9.31 16.07 -7.69
C VAL A 287 -10.79 15.96 -8.00
N ALA A 288 -11.60 16.80 -7.36
CA ALA A 288 -12.99 17.03 -7.77
C ALA A 288 -13.13 18.44 -8.36
N THR A 289 -13.53 18.54 -9.62
CA THR A 289 -13.81 19.83 -10.30
C THR A 289 -15.16 20.42 -9.89
N GLY A 290 -15.97 19.64 -9.19
CA GLY A 290 -17.24 20.01 -8.59
C GLY A 290 -17.83 18.83 -7.82
N TYR A 291 -18.99 19.02 -7.18
CA TYR A 291 -19.65 17.96 -6.42
C TYR A 291 -19.93 16.74 -7.33
N GLY A 292 -19.43 15.57 -6.92
CA GLY A 292 -19.59 14.30 -7.65
C GLY A 292 -18.84 14.23 -8.99
N LYS A 293 -17.88 15.13 -9.25
CA LYS A 293 -17.10 15.18 -10.50
C LYS A 293 -15.61 14.98 -10.24
N PHE A 294 -15.24 13.76 -9.90
CA PHE A 294 -13.84 13.39 -9.65
C PHE A 294 -13.09 13.10 -10.95
N THR A 295 -11.80 13.39 -10.95
CA THR A 295 -10.88 13.17 -12.06
C THR A 295 -9.43 13.18 -11.54
N VAL A 296 -8.46 12.95 -12.42
CA VAL A 296 -7.04 13.15 -12.13
C VAL A 296 -6.61 14.51 -12.69
N ALA A 297 -5.85 15.26 -11.91
CA ALA A 297 -5.10 16.41 -12.39
C ALA A 297 -3.62 16.08 -12.46
N VAL A 298 -2.99 16.42 -13.59
CA VAL A 298 -1.54 16.32 -13.79
C VAL A 298 -1.01 17.73 -13.94
N ASN A 299 -0.10 18.15 -13.05
CA ASN A 299 0.44 19.50 -12.98
C ASN A 299 -0.66 20.58 -13.03
N ALA A 300 -1.63 20.48 -12.11
CA ALA A 300 -2.82 21.32 -11.95
C ALA A 300 -3.83 21.29 -13.12
N LYS A 301 -3.62 20.45 -14.13
CA LYS A 301 -4.52 20.32 -15.28
C LYS A 301 -5.40 19.07 -15.11
N PRO A 302 -6.68 19.21 -14.72
CA PRO A 302 -7.60 18.08 -14.66
C PRO A 302 -7.83 17.50 -16.05
N TRP A 303 -8.00 16.18 -16.15
CA TRP A 303 -8.56 15.58 -17.36
C TRP A 303 -9.97 16.13 -17.63
N SER A 304 -10.37 16.13 -18.90
CA SER A 304 -11.72 16.54 -19.28
C SER A 304 -12.79 15.54 -18.84
N ALA A 305 -12.44 14.26 -18.73
CA ALA A 305 -13.33 13.22 -18.26
C ALA A 305 -13.51 13.31 -16.73
N THR A 306 -14.75 13.16 -16.26
CA THR A 306 -15.09 13.14 -14.83
C THR A 306 -15.97 11.97 -14.50
N PHE A 307 -15.84 11.45 -13.28
CA PHE A 307 -16.55 10.28 -12.78
C PHE A 307 -17.08 10.53 -11.36
N PRO A 308 -18.11 9.78 -10.91
CA PRO A 308 -18.61 9.89 -9.53
C PRO A 308 -17.56 9.56 -8.47
N VAL A 309 -16.67 8.61 -8.75
CA VAL A 309 -15.58 8.17 -7.88
C VAL A 309 -14.34 7.92 -8.74
N VAL A 310 -13.17 8.37 -8.26
CA VAL A 310 -11.85 8.06 -8.82
C VAL A 310 -10.94 7.63 -7.68
N THR A 311 -10.21 6.53 -7.88
CA THR A 311 -9.26 5.95 -6.90
C THR A 311 -8.00 5.47 -7.60
N ASP A 312 -7.00 5.05 -6.82
CA ASP A 312 -5.86 4.27 -7.31
C ASP A 312 -5.03 4.96 -8.41
N LEU A 313 -4.81 6.27 -8.26
CA LEU A 313 -3.92 7.03 -9.14
C LEU A 313 -2.52 6.39 -9.16
N VAL A 314 -1.96 6.29 -10.37
CA VAL A 314 -0.57 5.92 -10.62
C VAL A 314 -0.01 6.77 -11.76
N LEU A 315 1.25 7.18 -11.65
CA LEU A 315 2.01 7.84 -12.71
C LEU A 315 2.97 6.85 -13.38
N SER A 316 3.23 7.04 -14.68
CA SER A 316 4.38 6.38 -15.32
C SER A 316 5.68 6.88 -14.68
N ALA A 317 6.74 6.06 -14.72
CA ALA A 317 8.01 6.40 -14.09
C ALA A 317 8.61 7.72 -14.61
N ASP A 318 8.41 8.00 -15.90
CA ASP A 318 8.84 9.24 -16.57
C ASP A 318 7.88 10.42 -16.39
N GLY A 319 6.75 10.22 -15.70
CA GLY A 319 5.76 11.25 -15.40
C GLY A 319 4.97 11.77 -16.60
N LYS A 320 5.03 11.10 -17.76
CA LYS A 320 4.30 11.55 -18.95
C LYS A 320 2.87 11.02 -19.03
N ARG A 321 2.57 9.94 -18.30
CA ARG A 321 1.28 9.28 -18.32
C ARG A 321 0.74 9.10 -16.92
N ALA A 322 -0.58 9.00 -16.83
CA ALA A 322 -1.28 8.76 -15.58
C ALA A 322 -2.44 7.80 -15.81
N ALA A 323 -2.69 6.92 -14.83
CA ALA A 323 -3.83 6.02 -14.84
C ALA A 323 -4.53 6.04 -13.49
N ALA A 324 -5.82 5.72 -13.48
CA ALA A 324 -6.63 5.62 -12.28
C ALA A 324 -7.80 4.67 -12.52
N LEU A 325 -8.46 4.26 -11.44
CA LEU A 325 -9.75 3.60 -11.50
C LEU A 325 -10.87 4.62 -11.37
N ALA A 326 -11.98 4.35 -12.06
CA ALA A 326 -13.22 5.08 -11.89
C ALA A 326 -14.39 4.11 -11.72
N ASN A 327 -15.38 4.49 -10.91
CA ASN A 327 -16.58 3.69 -10.72
C ASN A 327 -17.81 4.56 -10.42
N GLU A 328 -18.98 3.93 -10.49
CA GLU A 328 -20.28 4.49 -10.15
C GLU A 328 -20.77 3.81 -8.86
N TYR A 329 -20.45 4.40 -7.70
CA TYR A 329 -20.89 3.93 -6.39
C TYR A 329 -20.53 2.45 -6.11
N ASN A 330 -19.25 2.10 -6.31
CA ASN A 330 -18.72 0.75 -6.17
C ASN A 330 -19.28 -0.27 -7.18
N ALA A 331 -19.77 0.20 -8.32
CA ALA A 331 -20.20 -0.61 -9.46
C ALA A 331 -19.70 0.00 -10.78
N ASN A 332 -19.82 -0.74 -11.89
CA ASN A 332 -19.46 -0.27 -13.24
C ASN A 332 -18.03 0.28 -13.33
N TRP A 333 -17.07 -0.51 -12.86
CA TRP A 333 -15.66 -0.13 -12.83
C TRP A 333 -15.09 0.09 -14.23
N ARG A 334 -14.21 1.08 -14.34
CA ARG A 334 -13.48 1.47 -15.53
C ARG A 334 -12.01 1.73 -15.19
N VAL A 335 -11.14 1.34 -16.10
CA VAL A 335 -9.72 1.73 -16.08
C VAL A 335 -9.58 2.97 -16.96
N VAL A 336 -9.00 4.03 -16.41
CA VAL A 336 -8.83 5.31 -17.11
C VAL A 336 -7.34 5.60 -17.26
N VAL A 337 -6.89 5.82 -18.49
CA VAL A 337 -5.49 6.13 -18.79
C VAL A 337 -5.46 7.41 -19.62
N ASP A 338 -4.66 8.38 -19.18
CA ASP A 338 -4.47 9.68 -19.84
C ASP A 338 -5.79 10.41 -20.14
N GLY A 339 -6.75 10.29 -19.22
CA GLY A 339 -8.08 10.91 -19.31
C GLY A 339 -9.08 10.15 -20.20
N GLN A 340 -8.71 8.98 -20.71
CA GLN A 340 -9.56 8.13 -21.54
C GLN A 340 -9.89 6.83 -20.81
N ALA A 341 -11.18 6.57 -20.61
CA ALA A 341 -11.63 5.28 -20.11
C ALA A 341 -11.46 4.22 -21.20
N TRP A 342 -10.83 3.09 -20.87
CA TRP A 342 -10.79 1.94 -21.75
C TRP A 342 -12.20 1.40 -22.02
N ASN A 343 -12.35 0.73 -23.16
CA ASN A 343 -13.62 0.12 -23.53
C ASN A 343 -13.97 -1.02 -22.57
N GLY A 344 -15.17 -0.97 -22.02
CA GLY A 344 -15.69 -2.00 -21.13
C GLY A 344 -16.25 -1.43 -19.83
N LEU A 345 -17.20 -2.17 -19.27
CA LEU A 345 -17.65 -2.03 -17.89
C LEU A 345 -17.38 -3.35 -17.20
N PHE A 346 -16.83 -3.25 -16.00
CA PHE A 346 -16.38 -4.38 -15.18
C PHE A 346 -17.12 -4.38 -13.85
N ASP A 347 -17.30 -5.57 -13.29
CA ASP A 347 -17.88 -5.74 -11.96
C ASP A 347 -16.87 -5.30 -10.89
N MET A 348 -15.58 -5.47 -11.18
CA MET A 348 -14.45 -4.96 -10.39
C MET A 348 -13.24 -4.66 -11.29
N ALA A 349 -12.42 -3.69 -10.89
CA ALA A 349 -11.10 -3.44 -11.45
C ALA A 349 -10.09 -3.17 -10.32
N TRP A 350 -8.83 -3.51 -10.54
CA TRP A 350 -7.75 -3.31 -9.57
C TRP A 350 -6.73 -2.31 -10.10
N LYS A 351 -5.95 -1.73 -9.18
CA LYS A 351 -5.00 -0.63 -9.43
C LYS A 351 -4.18 -0.90 -10.71
N PRO A 352 -4.18 0.02 -11.69
CA PRO A 352 -3.37 -0.12 -12.90
C PRO A 352 -1.87 -0.09 -12.58
N VAL A 353 -1.09 -0.67 -13.49
CA VAL A 353 0.38 -0.61 -13.48
C VAL A 353 0.90 -0.16 -14.84
N PHE A 354 1.99 0.60 -14.84
CA PHE A 354 2.72 0.96 -16.06
C PHE A 354 3.91 0.03 -16.26
N SER A 355 4.26 -0.22 -17.52
CA SER A 355 5.56 -0.81 -17.88
C SER A 355 6.70 0.11 -17.43
N PRO A 356 7.92 -0.42 -17.19
CA PRO A 356 9.04 0.37 -16.71
C PRO A 356 9.41 1.57 -17.60
N ASP A 357 9.19 1.44 -18.91
CA ASP A 357 9.40 2.49 -19.91
C ASP A 357 8.19 3.45 -20.06
N GLY A 358 7.07 3.17 -19.40
CA GLY A 358 5.83 3.93 -19.46
C GLY A 358 5.02 3.75 -20.76
N LEU A 359 5.44 2.89 -21.68
CA LEU A 359 4.77 2.72 -22.98
C LEU A 359 3.44 1.97 -22.88
N HIS A 360 3.32 1.05 -21.92
CA HIS A 360 2.16 0.20 -21.74
C HIS A 360 1.53 0.40 -20.36
N ALA A 361 0.21 0.26 -20.30
CA ALA A 361 -0.51 0.15 -19.03
C ALA A 361 -1.27 -1.18 -18.98
N ALA A 362 -1.32 -1.81 -17.81
CA ALA A 362 -2.07 -3.03 -17.59
C ALA A 362 -2.93 -2.94 -16.32
N ALA A 363 -4.03 -3.69 -16.29
CA ALA A 363 -4.89 -3.79 -15.12
C ALA A 363 -5.59 -5.14 -15.08
N LYS A 364 -5.77 -5.68 -13.87
CA LYS A 364 -6.67 -6.82 -13.62
C LYS A 364 -8.12 -6.31 -13.59
N VAL A 365 -9.03 -7.06 -14.20
CA VAL A 365 -10.47 -6.76 -14.21
C VAL A 365 -11.30 -8.03 -13.99
N GLU A 366 -12.52 -7.86 -13.48
CA GLU A 366 -13.49 -8.92 -13.30
C GLU A 366 -14.79 -8.63 -14.05
N LYS A 367 -15.34 -9.67 -14.68
CA LYS A 367 -16.64 -9.62 -15.32
C LYS A 367 -17.31 -10.99 -15.26
N ARG A 368 -18.53 -11.05 -14.74
CA ARG A 368 -19.32 -12.28 -14.59
C ARG A 368 -18.55 -13.38 -13.84
N ASN A 369 -17.94 -13.01 -12.71
CA ASN A 369 -17.13 -13.89 -11.86
C ASN A 369 -15.93 -14.54 -12.56
N ARG A 370 -15.46 -13.95 -13.68
CA ARG A 370 -14.24 -14.35 -14.37
C ARG A 370 -13.29 -13.16 -14.40
N GLN A 371 -12.01 -13.42 -14.20
CA GLN A 371 -10.97 -12.40 -14.13
C GLN A 371 -10.03 -12.50 -15.32
N THR A 372 -9.55 -11.35 -15.81
CA THR A 372 -8.53 -11.29 -16.87
C THR A 372 -7.63 -10.08 -16.66
N VAL A 373 -6.55 -10.01 -17.45
CA VAL A 373 -5.69 -8.83 -17.54
C VAL A 373 -6.04 -8.07 -18.80
N LEU A 374 -6.13 -6.75 -18.69
CA LEU A 374 -6.12 -5.83 -19.81
C LEU A 374 -4.72 -5.28 -20.03
N LEU A 375 -4.27 -5.17 -21.27
CA LEU A 375 -3.08 -4.45 -21.70
C LEU A 375 -3.50 -3.40 -22.73
N ASP A 376 -3.28 -2.13 -22.44
CA ASP A 376 -3.69 -0.99 -23.28
C ASP A 376 -5.16 -1.07 -23.73
N GLY A 377 -6.03 -1.52 -22.82
CA GLY A 377 -7.47 -1.65 -23.04
C GLY A 377 -7.91 -2.92 -23.79
N LYS A 378 -6.98 -3.81 -24.16
CA LYS A 378 -7.28 -5.10 -24.78
C LYS A 378 -7.20 -6.23 -23.75
N PRO A 379 -8.18 -7.14 -23.69
CA PRO A 379 -8.13 -8.28 -22.79
C PRO A 379 -7.15 -9.34 -23.27
N TYR A 380 -6.52 -10.06 -22.33
CA TYR A 380 -5.79 -11.27 -22.65
C TYR A 380 -6.73 -12.28 -23.34
N LYS A 381 -6.18 -13.11 -24.23
CA LYS A 381 -6.93 -14.07 -25.07
C LYS A 381 -7.83 -15.06 -24.32
N ARG A 382 -7.68 -15.20 -23.00
CA ARG A 382 -8.56 -15.99 -22.12
C ARG A 382 -8.77 -15.32 -20.76
N ASP A 383 -9.83 -15.73 -20.07
CA ASP A 383 -10.12 -15.39 -18.68
C ASP A 383 -9.92 -16.59 -17.75
N PHE A 384 -9.97 -16.35 -16.44
CA PHE A 384 -9.67 -17.32 -15.38
C PHE A 384 -10.64 -17.18 -14.21
N GLU A 385 -10.70 -18.18 -13.32
CA GLU A 385 -11.45 -18.07 -12.06
C GLU A 385 -10.85 -17.00 -11.14
N GLN A 386 -9.52 -16.87 -11.10
CA GLN A 386 -8.83 -15.85 -10.32
C GLN A 386 -7.52 -15.44 -10.99
N VAL A 387 -7.17 -14.16 -10.89
CA VAL A 387 -5.94 -13.56 -11.40
C VAL A 387 -5.35 -12.65 -10.32
N TRP A 388 -4.02 -12.59 -10.21
CA TRP A 388 -3.32 -11.59 -9.39
C TRP A 388 -2.85 -10.40 -10.24
N GLU A 389 -2.51 -9.29 -9.62
CA GLU A 389 -2.09 -8.06 -10.31
C GLU A 389 -1.00 -8.35 -11.36
N PRO A 390 -1.08 -7.77 -12.57
CA PRO A 390 -0.07 -8.02 -13.60
C PRO A 390 1.28 -7.38 -13.24
N SER A 391 2.36 -8.00 -13.68
CA SER A 391 3.73 -7.45 -13.57
C SER A 391 4.39 -7.39 -14.94
N PHE A 392 5.12 -6.32 -15.23
CA PHE A 392 5.86 -6.18 -16.48
C PHE A 392 7.29 -6.73 -16.37
N SER A 393 7.80 -7.24 -17.49
CA SER A 393 9.25 -7.47 -17.63
C SER A 393 10.02 -6.14 -17.58
N PRO A 394 11.31 -6.14 -17.23
CA PRO A 394 12.12 -4.91 -17.17
C PRO A 394 12.15 -4.10 -18.47
N ASP A 395 12.05 -4.78 -19.61
CA ASP A 395 12.01 -4.18 -20.95
C ASP A 395 10.59 -3.77 -21.39
N GLY A 396 9.56 -4.01 -20.56
CA GLY A 396 8.16 -3.69 -20.86
C GLY A 396 7.49 -4.59 -21.90
N ALA A 397 8.22 -5.52 -22.53
CA ALA A 397 7.72 -6.30 -23.67
C ALA A 397 6.81 -7.47 -23.28
N LYS A 398 6.82 -7.88 -22.00
CA LYS A 398 6.08 -9.04 -21.49
C LYS A 398 5.27 -8.69 -20.25
N VAL A 399 4.19 -9.43 -20.06
CA VAL A 399 3.32 -9.37 -18.90
C VAL A 399 3.30 -10.73 -18.23
N LEU A 400 3.63 -10.77 -16.94
CA LEU A 400 3.45 -11.92 -16.07
C LEU A 400 2.00 -11.93 -15.58
N ILE A 401 1.28 -12.96 -15.97
CA ILE A 401 -0.07 -13.27 -15.50
C ILE A 401 0.03 -14.48 -14.57
N ARG A 402 -0.45 -14.30 -13.34
CA ARG A 402 -0.56 -15.33 -12.31
C ARG A 402 -2.03 -15.63 -12.15
N ALA A 403 -2.43 -16.89 -12.32
CA ALA A 403 -3.84 -17.24 -12.40
C ALA A 403 -4.16 -18.59 -11.74
N ARG A 404 -5.38 -18.70 -11.23
CA ARG A 404 -5.99 -19.97 -10.82
C ARG A 404 -7.16 -20.27 -11.73
N ASP A 405 -7.21 -21.48 -12.26
CA ASP A 405 -8.29 -21.94 -13.15
C ASP A 405 -8.39 -23.47 -13.12
N GLY A 406 -9.60 -24.00 -12.98
CA GLY A 406 -9.82 -25.45 -12.96
C GLY A 406 -9.07 -26.18 -11.84
N GLY A 407 -8.93 -25.52 -10.68
CA GLY A 407 -8.19 -26.04 -9.53
C GLY A 407 -6.66 -26.05 -9.68
N LYS A 408 -6.10 -25.51 -10.78
CA LYS A 408 -4.66 -25.39 -10.99
C LYS A 408 -4.18 -23.98 -10.75
N TYR A 409 -2.91 -23.83 -10.36
CA TYR A 409 -2.23 -22.54 -10.36
C TYR A 409 -1.23 -22.45 -11.52
N LEU A 410 -1.37 -21.38 -12.29
CA LEU A 410 -0.72 -21.15 -13.56
C LEU A 410 0.16 -19.89 -13.48
N ARG A 411 1.35 -20.00 -14.06
CA ARG A 411 2.26 -18.89 -14.31
C ARG A 411 2.39 -18.72 -15.81
N ILE A 412 2.04 -17.53 -16.32
CA ILE A 412 2.00 -17.25 -17.75
C ILE A 412 2.83 -16.02 -18.02
N VAL A 413 3.83 -16.14 -18.87
CA VAL A 413 4.55 -15.00 -19.43
C VAL A 413 4.00 -14.75 -20.82
N ALA A 414 3.13 -13.74 -20.94
CA ALA A 414 2.53 -13.32 -22.19
C ALA A 414 3.39 -12.23 -22.85
N GLN A 415 3.54 -12.31 -24.17
CA GLN A 415 4.08 -11.21 -24.95
C GLN A 415 3.02 -10.10 -25.02
N ALA A 416 3.43 -8.84 -25.10
CA ALA A 416 2.49 -7.72 -25.29
C ALA A 416 1.59 -7.91 -26.53
N THR A 417 2.08 -8.61 -27.55
CA THR A 417 1.33 -8.95 -28.78
C THR A 417 0.29 -10.06 -28.61
N ASP A 418 0.24 -10.72 -27.45
CA ASP A 418 -0.78 -11.75 -27.14
C ASP A 418 -2.14 -11.16 -26.71
N PHE A 419 -2.24 -9.83 -26.64
CA PHE A 419 -3.43 -9.02 -26.33
C PHE A 419 -3.92 -8.28 -27.57
#